data_AF-A0A2V8Y9P3-F1
#
_entry.id   AF-A0A2V8Y9P3-F1
#
_cell.length_a   1.000
_cell.length_b   1.000
_cell.length_c   1.000
_cell.angle_alpha   90.00
_cell.angle_beta   90.00
_cell.angle_gamma   90.00
#
_symmetry.space_group_name_H-M   'P 1'
#
loop_
_entity.id
_entity.type
_entity.pdbx_description
1 polymer ?
#
loop_
_entity_poly.entity_id
_entity_poly.type
_entity_poly.pdbx_seq_one_letter_code
_entity_poly.pdbx_strand_id
1 'polypeptide(L)'
;MRLLLKTHILIAGICVLALPAFAARKDKPSGPEIAQKARTAVLDSENSTTGEKNGKKIKLIPANLPQGKSEAELEDGQVIGVLETEAQGDETSLPPGKYNLFLAKEGNDWHTYAESGGRIVAEAARVKVEKQPQGTRRRPEIRAQGWCSTQWFWFFGWHSVTLCW
;
A
#
# COMPACT_ATOMS: atom_id res chain seq x y z
N MET A 1 43.57 -47.19 39.46
CA MET A 1 42.81 -47.61 38.26
C MET A 1 41.60 -46.69 38.13
N ARG A 2 41.50 -45.98 37.00
CA ARG A 2 40.49 -44.96 36.70
C ARG A 2 39.11 -45.61 36.49
N LEU A 3 38.02 -44.95 36.87
CA LEU A 3 36.99 -44.55 35.90
C LEU A 3 36.02 -43.52 36.51
N LEU A 4 36.13 -42.28 36.04
CA LEU A 4 35.10 -41.25 36.15
C LEU A 4 33.88 -41.68 35.33
N LEU A 5 32.70 -41.71 35.92
CA LEU A 5 31.44 -41.78 35.18
C LEU A 5 31.03 -40.35 34.80
N LYS A 6 31.32 -39.95 33.56
CA LYS A 6 30.96 -38.65 33.00
C LYS A 6 29.48 -38.65 32.58
N THR A 7 28.68 -37.84 33.27
CA THR A 7 27.34 -37.41 32.90
C THR A 7 27.33 -36.83 31.48
N HIS A 8 26.51 -37.38 30.58
CA HIS A 8 26.24 -36.79 29.27
C HIS A 8 24.76 -36.41 29.20
N ILE A 9 24.45 -35.20 29.66
CA ILE A 9 23.17 -34.55 29.36
C ILE A 9 23.28 -34.03 27.93
N LEU A 10 22.64 -34.71 27.00
CA LEU A 10 22.52 -34.28 25.62
C LEU A 10 21.40 -33.22 25.55
N ILE A 11 21.73 -31.94 25.75
CA ILE A 11 20.80 -30.84 25.48
C ILE A 11 20.79 -30.64 23.97
N ALA A 12 19.78 -31.16 23.29
CA ALA A 12 19.46 -30.78 21.92
C ALA A 12 19.05 -29.31 21.91
N GLY A 13 19.99 -28.43 21.55
CA GLY A 13 19.74 -27.01 21.35
C GLY A 13 18.81 -26.82 20.16
N ILE A 14 17.53 -26.59 20.42
CA ILE A 14 16.59 -26.05 19.44
C ILE A 14 17.03 -24.58 19.23
N CYS A 15 17.86 -24.34 18.22
CA CYS A 15 17.99 -23.01 17.63
C CYS A 15 16.67 -22.69 16.93
N VAL A 16 15.72 -22.12 17.68
CA VAL A 16 14.61 -21.37 17.08
C VAL A 16 15.25 -20.17 16.41
N LEU A 17 15.50 -20.27 15.10
CA LEU A 17 15.76 -19.10 14.28
C LEU A 17 14.47 -18.29 14.28
N ALA A 18 14.37 -17.34 15.22
CA ALA A 18 13.39 -16.28 15.14
C ALA A 18 13.72 -15.49 13.87
N LEU A 19 13.06 -15.85 12.77
CA LEU A 19 13.02 -14.98 11.60
C LEU A 19 12.54 -13.63 12.11
N PRO A 20 13.26 -12.52 11.86
CA PRO A 20 12.76 -11.23 12.25
C PRO A 20 11.40 -11.07 11.59
N ALA A 21 10.36 -10.83 12.40
CA ALA A 21 9.14 -10.26 11.87
C ALA A 21 9.59 -9.01 11.10
N PHE A 22 9.46 -9.04 9.77
CA PHE A 22 9.76 -7.88 8.93
C PHE A 22 8.78 -6.80 9.36
N ALA A 23 9.22 -5.94 10.27
CA ALA A 23 8.41 -4.91 10.86
C ALA A 23 8.10 -3.85 9.80
N ALA A 24 6.92 -3.24 9.90
CA ALA A 24 6.55 -2.03 9.19
C ALA A 24 7.70 -1.03 9.11
N ARG A 25 7.78 -0.29 7.99
CA ARG A 25 8.85 0.67 7.75
C ARG A 25 8.89 1.72 8.87
N LYS A 26 10.11 2.09 9.28
CA LYS A 26 10.35 3.12 10.30
C LYS A 26 10.24 4.54 9.75
N ASP A 27 10.61 4.72 8.49
CA ASP A 27 10.75 6.04 7.87
C ASP A 27 9.77 6.19 6.72
N LYS A 28 9.21 7.39 6.55
CA LYS A 28 8.38 7.80 5.42
C LYS A 28 9.06 7.52 4.06
N PRO A 29 8.34 7.05 3.03
CA PRO A 29 8.93 6.87 1.70
C PRO A 29 9.49 8.16 1.14
N SER A 30 10.55 8.02 0.36
CA SER A 30 11.03 9.14 -0.44
C SER A 30 10.27 9.21 -1.77
N GLY A 31 10.10 10.41 -2.31
CA GLY A 31 9.53 10.57 -3.65
C GLY A 31 10.31 9.78 -4.73
N PRO A 32 11.66 9.75 -4.73
CA PRO A 32 12.43 8.96 -5.69
C PRO A 32 12.20 7.45 -5.56
N GLU A 33 12.05 6.92 -4.33
CA GLU A 33 11.70 5.51 -4.08
C GLU A 33 10.35 5.15 -4.73
N ILE A 34 9.32 5.97 -4.49
CA ILE A 34 7.99 5.77 -5.06
C ILE A 34 8.06 5.84 -6.59
N ALA A 35 8.73 6.86 -7.14
CA ALA A 35 8.88 7.03 -8.58
C ALA A 35 9.62 5.83 -9.22
N GLN A 36 10.59 5.25 -8.53
CA GLN A 36 11.28 4.05 -8.99
C GLN A 36 10.34 2.83 -9.01
N LYS A 37 9.59 2.59 -7.92
CA LYS A 37 8.61 1.50 -7.85
C LYS A 37 7.49 1.66 -8.89
N ALA A 38 7.07 2.90 -9.17
CA ALA A 38 6.04 3.23 -10.15
C ALA A 38 6.44 2.89 -11.59
N ARG A 39 7.73 2.98 -11.95
CA ARG A 39 8.22 2.61 -13.30
C ARG A 39 8.01 1.13 -13.64
N THR A 40 7.96 0.28 -12.62
CA THR A 40 7.77 -1.17 -12.75
C THR A 40 6.35 -1.61 -12.39
N ALA A 41 5.48 -0.69 -12.00
CA ALA A 41 4.11 -1.00 -11.65
C ALA A 41 3.30 -1.36 -12.89
N VAL A 42 2.56 -2.46 -12.83
CA VAL A 42 1.61 -2.84 -13.87
C VAL A 42 0.27 -2.20 -13.54
N LEU A 43 -0.29 -1.43 -14.47
CA LEU A 43 -1.60 -0.78 -14.29
C LEU A 43 -2.71 -1.59 -14.94
N ASP A 44 -3.85 -1.69 -14.27
CA ASP A 44 -5.07 -2.32 -14.76
C ASP A 44 -5.99 -1.26 -15.40
N SER A 45 -5.58 -0.77 -16.57
CA SER A 45 -6.29 0.28 -17.32
C SER A 45 -7.74 -0.08 -17.66
N GLU A 46 -8.03 -1.37 -17.85
CA GLU A 46 -9.38 -1.88 -18.14
C GLU A 46 -10.35 -1.71 -16.97
N ASN A 47 -9.82 -1.64 -15.75
CA ASN A 47 -10.59 -1.37 -14.54
C ASN A 47 -10.40 0.05 -14.01
N SER A 48 -10.03 0.98 -14.88
CA SER A 48 -10.05 2.39 -14.53
C SER A 48 -11.46 2.90 -14.29
N THR A 49 -11.59 3.84 -13.35
CA THR A 49 -12.86 4.53 -13.05
C THR A 49 -12.68 6.02 -13.28
N THR A 50 -13.70 6.66 -13.84
CA THR A 50 -13.81 8.12 -13.90
C THR A 50 -14.99 8.56 -13.05
N GLY A 51 -14.81 9.66 -12.33
CA GLY A 51 -15.84 10.34 -11.56
C GLY A 51 -15.67 11.85 -11.71
N GLU A 52 -16.57 12.59 -11.09
CA GLU A 52 -16.55 14.05 -11.14
C GLU A 52 -16.78 14.64 -9.75
N LYS A 53 -16.17 15.79 -9.51
CA LYS A 53 -16.38 16.62 -8.33
C LYS A 53 -16.46 18.07 -8.76
N ASN A 54 -17.59 18.74 -8.46
CA ASN A 54 -17.80 20.14 -8.84
C ASN A 54 -17.53 20.40 -10.34
N GLY A 55 -17.93 19.48 -11.21
CA GLY A 55 -17.70 19.54 -12.66
C GLY A 55 -16.25 19.26 -13.11
N LYS A 56 -15.35 18.92 -12.19
CA LYS A 56 -13.95 18.59 -12.45
C LYS A 56 -13.76 17.08 -12.49
N LYS A 57 -13.01 16.60 -13.49
CA LYS A 57 -12.83 15.16 -13.72
C LYS A 57 -11.80 14.57 -12.77
N ILE A 58 -12.06 13.34 -12.34
CA ILE A 58 -11.16 12.52 -11.54
C ILE A 58 -11.12 11.14 -12.19
N LYS A 59 -9.94 10.66 -12.55
CA LYS A 59 -9.71 9.33 -13.11
C LYS A 59 -8.73 8.57 -12.23
N LEU A 60 -9.09 7.33 -11.91
CA LEU A 60 -8.30 6.43 -11.10
C LEU A 60 -8.03 5.16 -11.88
N ILE A 61 -6.75 4.83 -12.04
CA ILE A 61 -6.28 3.62 -12.71
C ILE A 61 -5.63 2.74 -11.63
N PRO A 62 -6.25 1.62 -11.22
CA PRO A 62 -5.68 0.78 -10.18
C PRO A 62 -4.43 0.06 -10.69
N ALA A 63 -3.49 -0.24 -9.80
CA ALA A 63 -2.39 -1.14 -10.09
C ALA A 63 -2.85 -2.60 -10.06
N ASN A 64 -2.30 -3.42 -10.96
CA ASN A 64 -2.36 -4.87 -10.88
C ASN A 64 -1.24 -5.34 -9.95
N LEU A 65 -1.56 -5.48 -8.66
CA LEU A 65 -0.59 -5.94 -7.67
C LEU A 65 -0.26 -7.42 -7.89
N PRO A 66 1.03 -7.81 -7.91
CA PRO A 66 1.42 -9.21 -8.09
C PRO A 66 0.80 -10.10 -7.02
N GLN A 67 0.18 -11.20 -7.43
CA GLN A 67 -0.28 -12.22 -6.49
C GLN A 67 0.92 -12.88 -5.79
N GLY A 68 0.78 -13.17 -4.49
CA GLY A 68 1.83 -13.85 -3.71
C GLY A 68 2.84 -12.93 -3.03
N LYS A 69 2.67 -11.61 -3.10
CA LYS A 69 3.40 -10.64 -2.26
C LYS A 69 3.06 -10.82 -0.80
N SER A 70 4.07 -10.94 0.07
CA SER A 70 3.96 -11.03 1.55
C SER A 70 3.33 -9.79 2.19
N GLU A 71 2.75 -9.97 3.39
CA GLU A 71 2.16 -8.87 4.15
C GLU A 71 3.22 -7.80 4.41
N ALA A 72 4.44 -8.24 4.76
CA ALA A 72 5.61 -7.38 4.89
C ALA A 72 5.93 -6.57 3.62
N GLU A 73 5.79 -7.15 2.42
CA GLU A 73 6.01 -6.40 1.17
C GLU A 73 4.93 -5.33 0.92
N LEU A 74 3.71 -5.52 1.44
CA LEU A 74 2.67 -4.50 1.40
C LEU A 74 2.95 -3.40 2.43
N GLU A 75 3.39 -3.79 3.63
CA GLU A 75 3.74 -2.86 4.69
C GLU A 75 4.96 -1.99 4.33
N ASP A 76 5.97 -2.54 3.65
CA ASP A 76 7.12 -1.78 3.09
C ASP A 76 6.66 -0.74 2.05
N GLY A 77 5.64 -1.10 1.29
CA GLY A 77 4.85 -0.20 0.48
C GLY A 77 4.83 -0.54 -1.01
N GLN A 78 3.67 -0.31 -1.62
CA GLN A 78 3.35 -0.64 -3.00
C GLN A 78 2.69 0.52 -3.72
N VAL A 79 2.96 0.62 -5.02
CA VAL A 79 2.19 1.50 -5.90
C VAL A 79 0.84 0.84 -6.13
N ILE A 80 -0.23 1.48 -5.64
CA ILE A 80 -1.60 0.97 -5.70
C ILE A 80 -2.37 1.50 -6.90
N GLY A 81 -1.85 2.50 -7.61
CA GLY A 81 -2.47 3.00 -8.84
C GLY A 81 -1.96 4.37 -9.25
N VAL A 82 -2.66 4.96 -10.20
CA VAL A 82 -2.43 6.31 -10.71
C VAL A 82 -3.71 7.11 -10.61
N LEU A 83 -3.60 8.30 -10.02
CA LEU A 83 -4.67 9.29 -9.94
C LEU A 83 -4.40 10.42 -10.92
N GLU A 84 -5.38 10.72 -11.77
CA GLU A 84 -5.43 11.92 -12.61
C GLU A 84 -6.61 12.75 -12.15
N THR A 85 -6.40 14.00 -11.72
CA THR A 85 -7.46 14.84 -11.15
C THR A 85 -7.38 16.29 -11.62
N GLU A 86 -8.53 16.86 -11.96
CA GLU A 86 -8.72 18.30 -12.17
C GLU A 86 -9.17 19.02 -10.87
N ALA A 87 -9.63 18.23 -9.88
CA ALA A 87 -10.05 18.70 -8.55
C ALA A 87 -8.87 18.79 -7.57
N GLN A 88 -8.96 19.75 -6.66
CA GLN A 88 -8.01 19.94 -5.55
C GLN A 88 -8.47 19.15 -4.31
N GLY A 89 -7.50 18.82 -3.45
CA GLY A 89 -7.64 18.30 -2.08
C GLY A 89 -8.64 19.08 -1.27
N ASP A 90 -9.67 18.41 -0.74
CA ASP A 90 -10.49 19.05 0.29
C ASP A 90 -9.70 19.14 1.59
N GLU A 91 -8.97 18.08 1.94
CA GLU A 91 -8.31 17.92 3.24
C GLU A 91 -6.78 18.03 3.14
N THR A 92 -6.20 17.76 1.97
CA THR A 92 -4.74 17.61 1.76
C THR A 92 -4.14 18.71 0.89
N SER A 93 -4.98 19.59 0.32
CA SER A 93 -4.57 20.57 -0.69
C SER A 93 -3.83 19.98 -1.91
N LEU A 94 -3.94 18.66 -2.16
CA LEU A 94 -3.39 18.01 -3.35
C LEU A 94 -3.82 18.78 -4.61
N PRO A 95 -2.89 19.40 -5.36
CA PRO A 95 -3.27 20.16 -6.54
C PRO A 95 -3.82 19.25 -7.65
N PRO A 96 -4.47 19.83 -8.67
CA PRO A 96 -4.77 19.12 -9.91
C PRO A 96 -3.49 18.60 -10.57
N GLY A 97 -3.54 17.39 -11.12
CA GLY A 97 -2.38 16.77 -11.75
C GLY A 97 -2.50 15.25 -11.89
N LYS A 98 -1.35 14.62 -12.13
CA LYS A 98 -1.20 13.17 -12.27
C LYS A 98 -0.20 12.66 -11.23
N TYR A 99 -0.62 11.64 -10.48
CA TYR A 99 0.09 11.15 -9.31
C TYR A 99 0.17 9.63 -9.30
N ASN A 100 1.34 9.11 -8.94
CA ASN A 100 1.48 7.73 -8.50
C ASN A 100 0.96 7.64 -7.05
N LEU A 101 0.06 6.69 -6.80
CA LEU A 101 -0.46 6.44 -5.46
C LEU A 101 0.34 5.32 -4.81
N PHE A 102 0.94 5.61 -3.65
CA PHE A 102 1.78 4.66 -2.93
C PHE A 102 1.24 4.41 -1.53
N LEU A 103 0.82 3.17 -1.25
CA LEU A 103 0.36 2.73 0.06
C LEU A 103 1.54 2.12 0.82
N ALA A 104 1.77 2.52 2.06
CA ALA A 104 2.76 1.90 2.94
C ALA A 104 2.29 1.97 4.39
N LYS A 105 2.87 1.14 5.26
CA LYS A 105 2.57 1.14 6.69
C LYS A 105 3.74 1.73 7.47
N GLU A 106 3.51 2.86 8.15
CA GLU A 106 4.52 3.51 8.99
C GLU A 106 4.18 3.28 10.45
N GLY A 107 5.01 2.50 11.15
CA GLY A 107 4.65 1.99 12.46
C GLY A 107 3.38 1.13 12.39
N ASN A 108 2.28 1.60 12.98
CA ASN A 108 1.02 0.86 13.02
C ASN A 108 -0.02 1.38 12.02
N ASP A 109 0.25 2.51 11.36
CA ASP A 109 -0.74 3.23 10.57
C ASP A 109 -0.46 3.07 9.08
N TRP A 110 -1.53 2.99 8.30
CA TRP A 110 -1.46 2.97 6.84
C TRP A 110 -1.46 4.40 6.31
N HIS A 111 -0.54 4.69 5.40
CA HIS A 111 -0.39 5.98 4.74
C HIS A 111 -0.47 5.79 3.23
N THR A 112 -0.99 6.80 2.54
CA THR A 112 -1.00 6.84 1.08
C THR A 112 -0.44 8.15 0.59
N TYR A 113 0.55 8.07 -0.29
CA TYR A 113 1.26 9.22 -0.83
C TYR A 113 0.90 9.44 -2.30
N ALA A 114 0.63 10.68 -2.65
CA ALA A 114 0.57 11.14 -4.04
C ALA A 114 1.95 11.64 -4.45
N GLU A 115 2.62 10.89 -5.31
CA GLU A 115 3.95 11.24 -5.84
C GLU A 115 3.86 11.72 -7.28
N SER A 116 4.66 12.74 -7.62
CA SER A 116 4.87 13.18 -8.99
C SER A 116 6.30 13.69 -9.19
N GLY A 117 6.96 13.25 -10.26
CA GLY A 117 8.30 13.74 -10.63
C GLY A 117 9.41 13.45 -9.60
N GLY A 118 9.30 12.38 -8.83
CA GLY A 118 10.21 12.02 -7.74
C GLY A 118 9.95 12.80 -6.45
N ARG A 119 8.78 13.42 -6.27
CA ARG A 119 8.43 14.21 -5.07
C ARG A 119 7.07 13.79 -4.53
N ILE A 120 6.97 13.60 -3.23
CA ILE A 120 5.68 13.47 -2.56
C ILE A 120 5.01 14.85 -2.57
N VAL A 121 3.88 14.95 -3.26
CA VAL A 121 3.11 16.19 -3.42
C VAL A 121 2.09 16.33 -2.31
N ALA A 122 1.43 15.23 -1.93
CA ALA A 122 0.53 15.19 -0.78
C ALA A 122 0.50 13.79 -0.15
N GLU A 123 0.01 13.74 1.08
CA GLU A 123 -0.35 12.53 1.79
C GLU A 123 -1.87 12.53 1.97
N ALA A 124 -2.53 11.38 1.75
CA ALA A 124 -3.97 11.26 1.94
C ALA A 124 -4.33 11.55 3.40
N ALA A 125 -5.34 12.37 3.63
CA ALA A 125 -5.74 12.78 4.98
C ALA A 125 -6.26 11.60 5.81
N ARG A 126 -6.87 10.63 5.13
CA ARG A 126 -7.43 9.42 5.75
C ARG A 126 -7.16 8.23 4.85
N VAL A 127 -6.70 7.15 5.45
CA VAL A 127 -6.45 5.87 4.79
C VAL A 127 -7.11 4.77 5.62
N LYS A 128 -7.88 3.92 4.96
CA LYS A 128 -8.52 2.76 5.58
C LYS A 128 -8.28 1.53 4.73
N VAL A 129 -7.65 0.51 5.31
CA VAL A 129 -7.42 -0.78 4.67
C VAL A 129 -8.31 -1.81 5.37
N GLU A 130 -9.16 -2.49 4.60
CA GLU A 130 -10.11 -3.47 5.15
C GLU A 130 -10.04 -4.77 4.37
N LYS A 131 -10.04 -5.90 5.09
CA LYS A 131 -10.21 -7.22 4.49
C LYS A 131 -11.65 -7.39 4.02
N GLN A 132 -11.79 -7.91 2.82
CA GLN A 132 -13.06 -8.12 2.14
C GLN A 132 -13.35 -9.62 1.97
N PRO A 133 -14.62 -10.01 1.84
CA PRO A 133 -15.00 -11.38 1.52
C PRO A 133 -14.38 -11.87 0.20
N GLN A 134 -14.17 -13.18 0.07
CA GLN A 134 -13.68 -13.78 -1.16
C GLN A 134 -14.62 -13.49 -2.34
N GLY A 135 -14.05 -13.32 -3.55
CA GLY A 135 -14.80 -12.99 -4.77
C GLY A 135 -15.13 -11.51 -4.98
N THR A 136 -14.76 -10.61 -4.04
CA THR A 136 -15.02 -9.18 -4.16
C THR A 136 -14.02 -8.48 -5.09
N ARG A 137 -14.13 -8.69 -6.41
CA ARG A 137 -13.48 -7.78 -7.38
C ARG A 137 -14.45 -6.66 -7.73
N ARG A 138 -14.06 -5.42 -7.47
CA ARG A 138 -14.81 -4.22 -7.87
C ARG A 138 -13.89 -3.24 -8.57
N ARG A 139 -14.44 -2.51 -9.54
CA ARG A 139 -13.78 -1.33 -10.09
C ARG A 139 -13.63 -0.29 -8.97
N PRO A 140 -12.61 0.58 -9.03
CA PRO A 140 -12.48 1.68 -8.09
C PRO A 140 -13.77 2.51 -8.00
N GLU A 141 -14.08 3.04 -6.82
CA GLU A 141 -15.21 3.93 -6.59
C GLU A 141 -14.67 5.31 -6.26
N ILE A 142 -15.29 6.35 -6.81
CA ILE A 142 -15.01 7.75 -6.47
C ILE A 142 -16.24 8.31 -5.76
N ARG A 143 -16.05 8.86 -4.57
CA ARG A 143 -17.09 9.52 -3.77
C ARG A 143 -16.76 11.00 -3.66
N ALA A 144 -17.63 11.83 -4.24
CA ALA A 144 -17.42 13.27 -4.27
C ALA A 144 -17.42 13.91 -2.87
N GLN A 145 -18.26 13.39 -1.96
CA GLN A 145 -18.32 13.81 -0.56
C GLN A 145 -17.00 13.42 0.15
N GLY A 146 -16.24 14.43 0.59
CA GLY A 146 -14.93 14.27 1.23
C GLY A 146 -13.80 13.84 0.28
N TRP A 147 -14.04 13.89 -1.04
CA TRP A 147 -13.10 13.44 -2.10
C TRP A 147 -12.37 12.13 -1.77
N CYS A 148 -13.14 11.09 -1.49
CA CYS A 148 -12.59 9.78 -1.21
C CYS A 148 -12.64 8.88 -2.44
N SER A 149 -11.66 8.00 -2.58
CA SER A 149 -11.71 6.89 -3.53
C SER A 149 -11.49 5.57 -2.81
N THR A 150 -12.10 4.50 -3.32
CA THR A 150 -11.86 3.14 -2.82
C THR A 150 -11.35 2.28 -3.97
N GLN A 151 -10.29 1.53 -3.71
CA GLN A 151 -9.69 0.59 -4.65
C GLN A 151 -9.69 -0.81 -4.04
N TRP A 152 -9.82 -1.84 -4.88
CA TRP A 152 -9.84 -3.23 -4.43
C TRP A 152 -8.64 -3.97 -4.98
N PHE A 153 -7.94 -4.65 -4.09
CA PHE A 153 -6.75 -5.39 -4.45
C PHE A 153 -6.81 -6.78 -3.84
N TRP A 154 -6.13 -7.71 -4.51
CA TRP A 154 -5.89 -9.03 -3.96
C TRP A 154 -4.50 -9.06 -3.30
N PHE A 155 -4.48 -9.18 -1.98
CA PHE A 155 -3.29 -9.48 -1.20
C PHE A 155 -3.65 -10.45 -0.06
N PHE A 156 -3.29 -11.74 -0.19
CA PHE A 156 -3.73 -12.82 0.70
C PHE A 156 -5.25 -12.87 0.98
N GLY A 157 -6.03 -12.40 0.01
CA GLY A 157 -7.44 -12.12 0.17
C GLY A 157 -7.79 -10.79 -0.50
N TRP A 158 -9.08 -10.57 -0.71
CA TRP A 158 -9.54 -9.27 -1.19
C TRP A 158 -9.44 -8.26 -0.07
N HIS A 159 -9.00 -7.07 -0.41
CA HIS A 159 -9.00 -5.93 0.47
C HIS A 159 -9.47 -4.69 -0.27
N SER A 160 -10.07 -3.77 0.47
CA SER A 160 -10.36 -2.42 0.00
C SER A 160 -9.41 -1.43 0.66
N VAL A 161 -8.93 -0.48 -0.13
CA VAL A 161 -8.15 0.66 0.34
C VAL A 161 -8.96 1.91 0.03
N THR A 162 -9.47 2.57 1.07
CA THR A 162 -10.15 3.86 0.96
C THR A 162 -9.19 4.98 1.34
N LEU A 163 -9.10 5.99 0.48
CA LEU A 163 -8.23 7.15 0.62
C LEU A 163 -9.03 8.43 0.40
N CYS A 164 -8.87 9.43 1.27
CA CYS A 164 -9.50 10.74 1.16
C CYS A 164 -8.45 11.85 1.02
N TRP A 165 -8.72 12.81 0.13
CA TRP A 165 -7.79 13.85 -0.30
C TRP A 165 -8.30 15.26 -0.01
#